data_AF-A0A4Y7WJY1-F1
#
_entry.id   AF-A0A4Y7WJY1-F1
#
_cell.length_a   1.000
_cell.length_b   1.000
_cell.length_c   1.000
_cell.angle_alpha   90.00
_cell.angle_beta   90.00
_cell.angle_gamma   90.00
#
_symmetry.space_group_name_H-M   'P 1'
#
loop_
_entity.id
_entity.type
_entity.pdbx_description
1 polymer ?
#
loop_
_entity_poly.entity_id
_entity_poly.type
_entity_poly.pdbx_seq_one_letter_code
_entity_poly.pdbx_strand_id
1 'polypeptide(L)'
;MLSAIENQSVHVLEGSAQTHLIESDHDHEHDHDEHTHVSPIVEEGDTEIKGLQDHYHSGDSVTLSVEDDSEWVWYTRTDNEDWEQASEEPSTSFTLPADQDNLQVKAIQYDEEDTVISTSDTVLILIDDHDDHHHGDQDPHVWLDPIRSIEIAQSIRDTLTELLPEQEDYFNENFQTLEAQFHELDEAFLDLVETSQGDRFIVSHAGYGYWQQRYGLKQIGIAGISPTSEPSQTELIQTVETAQELGLRYVFFEPNITPRVAEIVQDHLEAEALLIHPLEALTEEDKENNEDYFSLMYQNVNALEKALN
;
A
#
# COMPACT_ATOMS: atom_id res chain seq x y z
N MET A 1 -37.56 -32.65 11.86
CA MET A 1 -37.28 -32.67 10.41
C MET A 1 -36.44 -31.46 10.13
N LEU A 2 -35.12 -31.64 10.06
CA LEU A 2 -34.17 -30.64 9.59
C LEU A 2 -34.22 -30.67 8.05
N SER A 3 -34.45 -29.53 7.40
CA SER A 3 -34.19 -29.38 5.97
C SER A 3 -33.12 -28.31 5.81
N ALA A 4 -31.92 -28.77 5.46
CA ALA A 4 -30.85 -27.93 4.93
C ALA A 4 -31.33 -27.29 3.62
N ILE A 5 -31.09 -25.99 3.46
CA ILE A 5 -31.25 -25.31 2.18
C ILE A 5 -29.88 -25.36 1.50
N GLU A 6 -29.86 -26.03 0.35
CA GLU A 6 -28.72 -26.15 -0.56
C GLU A 6 -28.32 -24.76 -1.08
N ASN A 7 -27.04 -24.43 -0.92
CA ASN A 7 -26.44 -23.25 -1.51
C ASN A 7 -26.27 -23.50 -3.02
N GLN A 8 -26.98 -22.73 -3.86
CA GLN A 8 -26.90 -22.88 -5.31
C GLN A 8 -25.62 -22.24 -5.86
N SER A 9 -24.89 -23.07 -6.58
CA SER A 9 -23.70 -22.85 -7.40
C SER A 9 -23.62 -21.47 -8.06
N VAL A 10 -22.61 -20.68 -7.67
CA VAL A 10 -22.12 -19.53 -8.45
C VAL A 10 -21.31 -20.08 -9.63
N HIS A 11 -21.75 -19.79 -10.85
CA HIS A 11 -21.03 -20.13 -12.07
C HIS A 11 -19.97 -19.05 -12.37
N VAL A 12 -18.70 -19.39 -12.16
CA VAL A 12 -17.58 -18.64 -12.72
C VAL A 12 -17.45 -19.02 -14.20
N LEU A 13 -17.59 -18.05 -15.09
CA LEU A 13 -17.36 -18.23 -16.53
C LEU A 13 -15.85 -18.10 -16.80
N GLU A 14 -15.16 -19.24 -16.92
CA GLU A 14 -13.83 -19.30 -17.54
C GLU A 14 -13.96 -19.19 -19.06
N GLY A 15 -13.33 -18.17 -19.63
CA GLY A 15 -13.10 -18.06 -21.07
C GLY A 15 -11.72 -18.64 -21.44
N SER A 16 -11.69 -19.88 -21.93
CA SER A 16 -10.48 -20.47 -22.52
C SER A 16 -10.40 -20.23 -24.03
N ALA A 17 -9.22 -19.84 -24.54
CA ALA A 17 -8.65 -20.33 -25.81
C ALA A 17 -7.20 -19.82 -25.92
N GLN A 18 -6.21 -20.64 -25.54
CA GLN A 18 -5.38 -21.46 -26.44
C GLN A 18 -4.32 -20.67 -27.25
N THR A 19 -3.04 -20.85 -26.87
CA THR A 19 -1.98 -21.17 -27.83
C THR A 19 -0.75 -21.82 -27.18
N HIS A 20 -0.54 -23.07 -27.60
CA HIS A 20 0.71 -23.81 -27.86
C HIS A 20 1.92 -23.82 -26.91
N LEU A 21 2.18 -25.05 -26.47
CA LEU A 21 3.38 -25.59 -25.82
C LEU A 21 4.61 -25.54 -26.74
N ILE A 22 5.74 -25.11 -26.20
CA ILE A 22 7.08 -25.57 -26.62
C ILE A 22 7.86 -25.86 -25.33
N GLU A 23 8.24 -27.13 -25.14
CA GLU A 23 9.22 -27.56 -24.14
C GLU A 23 10.64 -27.19 -24.61
N SER A 24 11.46 -26.67 -23.69
CA SER A 24 12.91 -26.85 -23.75
C SER A 24 13.49 -26.95 -22.35
N ASP A 25 14.02 -28.12 -22.03
CA ASP A 25 14.92 -28.36 -20.89
C ASP A 25 16.12 -27.40 -20.92
N HIS A 26 16.45 -26.79 -19.78
CA HIS A 26 17.84 -26.58 -19.35
C HIS A 26 17.95 -26.16 -17.87
N ASP A 27 18.99 -26.70 -17.22
CA ASP A 27 19.32 -26.63 -15.79
C ASP A 27 19.63 -25.23 -15.22
N HIS A 28 19.33 -25.10 -13.92
CA HIS A 28 19.86 -24.21 -12.87
C HIS A 28 20.75 -23.00 -13.23
N GLU A 29 20.34 -21.80 -12.77
CA GLU A 29 21.11 -20.94 -11.83
C GLU A 29 20.25 -19.74 -11.36
N HIS A 30 20.51 -19.24 -10.15
CA HIS A 30 19.82 -18.12 -9.49
C HIS A 30 20.06 -16.78 -10.21
N ASP A 31 19.06 -15.89 -10.28
CA ASP A 31 19.20 -14.46 -9.91
C ASP A 31 17.85 -13.70 -9.96
N HIS A 32 17.64 -12.92 -8.88
CA HIS A 32 16.91 -11.65 -8.70
C HIS A 32 15.57 -11.31 -9.40
N ASP A 33 14.59 -11.00 -8.54
CA ASP A 33 13.65 -9.86 -8.56
C ASP A 33 13.18 -9.31 -9.92
N GLU A 34 11.91 -9.54 -10.25
CA GLU A 34 11.15 -8.66 -11.14
C GLU A 34 9.86 -8.22 -10.43
N HIS A 35 9.93 -7.08 -9.76
CA HIS A 35 8.77 -6.21 -9.62
C HIS A 35 8.47 -5.63 -11.01
N THR A 36 7.23 -5.76 -11.48
CA THR A 36 6.81 -5.18 -12.75
C THR A 36 6.85 -3.65 -12.65
N HIS A 37 7.94 -3.06 -13.14
CA HIS A 37 8.16 -1.62 -13.27
C HIS A 37 7.19 -1.04 -14.31
N VAL A 38 6.42 -0.02 -13.95
CA VAL A 38 5.76 0.84 -14.94
C VAL A 38 6.85 1.70 -15.56
N SER A 39 7.25 1.39 -16.80
CA SER A 39 8.24 2.21 -17.51
C SER A 39 7.73 3.65 -17.63
N PRO A 40 8.48 4.67 -17.18
CA PRO A 40 8.07 6.08 -17.26
C PRO A 40 8.20 6.68 -18.67
N ILE A 41 8.49 5.84 -19.67
CA ILE A 41 8.51 6.22 -21.09
C ILE A 41 7.09 6.10 -21.63
N VAL A 42 6.53 7.25 -22.04
CA VAL A 42 5.16 7.35 -22.57
C VAL A 42 5.14 7.10 -24.07
N GLU A 43 6.17 7.57 -24.79
CA GLU A 43 6.33 7.40 -26.24
C GLU A 43 7.82 7.23 -26.55
N GLU A 44 8.18 6.23 -27.35
CA GLU A 44 9.56 6.01 -27.81
C GLU A 44 9.95 7.02 -28.90
N GLY A 45 11.17 7.54 -28.80
CA GLY A 45 11.80 8.42 -29.79
C GLY A 45 13.06 7.79 -30.39
N ASP A 46 13.87 8.64 -31.02
CA ASP A 46 15.15 8.23 -31.63
C ASP A 46 16.29 8.14 -30.60
N THR A 47 16.14 8.79 -29.44
CA THR A 47 17.17 8.88 -28.40
C THR A 47 16.56 8.93 -27.00
N GLU A 48 17.30 8.42 -26.02
CA GLU A 48 16.84 8.30 -24.63
C GLU A 48 17.12 9.56 -23.82
N ILE A 49 16.17 9.93 -22.95
CA ILE A 49 16.40 10.94 -21.90
C ILE A 49 17.02 10.27 -20.67
N LYS A 50 18.13 10.82 -20.17
CA LYS A 50 18.79 10.42 -18.94
C LYS A 50 18.49 11.39 -17.79
N GLY A 51 18.71 10.93 -16.56
CA GLY A 51 18.57 11.74 -15.34
C GLY A 51 17.19 11.63 -14.67
N LEU A 52 16.28 10.85 -15.25
CA LEU A 52 14.98 10.56 -14.66
C LEU A 52 15.13 9.63 -13.45
N GLN A 53 14.46 9.97 -12.35
CA GLN A 53 14.33 9.14 -11.15
C GLN A 53 12.99 8.40 -11.17
N ASP A 54 12.82 7.40 -10.29
CA ASP A 54 11.58 6.63 -10.18
C ASP A 54 10.38 7.51 -9.82
N HIS A 55 10.58 8.49 -8.93
CA HIS A 55 9.61 9.53 -8.56
C HIS A 55 10.34 10.80 -8.06
N TYR A 56 9.58 11.89 -7.92
CA TYR A 56 10.01 13.19 -7.38
C TYR A 56 8.98 13.71 -6.38
N HIS A 57 9.38 14.59 -5.46
CA HIS A 57 8.45 15.37 -4.62
C HIS A 57 8.31 16.83 -5.12
N SER A 58 7.34 17.56 -4.57
CA SER A 58 6.95 18.92 -4.92
C SER A 58 8.09 19.85 -4.66
N GLY A 59 8.52 20.54 -5.71
CA GLY A 59 9.63 21.46 -5.64
C GLY A 59 11.01 20.78 -5.67
N ASP A 60 11.08 19.46 -5.86
CA ASP A 60 12.33 18.83 -6.27
C ASP A 60 12.78 19.39 -7.62
N SER A 61 14.09 19.43 -7.82
CA SER A 61 14.67 19.86 -9.08
C SER A 61 14.89 18.63 -9.95
N VAL A 62 14.13 18.52 -11.04
CA VAL A 62 14.32 17.50 -12.07
C VAL A 62 15.41 17.99 -13.02
N THR A 63 16.48 17.21 -13.21
CA THR A 63 17.51 17.49 -14.20
C THR A 63 17.57 16.36 -15.22
N LEU A 64 17.25 16.68 -16.47
CA LEU A 64 17.24 15.77 -17.60
C LEU A 64 18.38 16.10 -18.57
N SER A 65 18.89 15.09 -19.26
CA SER A 65 19.93 15.25 -20.28
C SER A 65 19.79 14.25 -21.41
N VAL A 66 20.26 14.62 -22.60
CA VAL A 66 20.46 13.67 -23.72
C VAL A 66 21.96 13.39 -23.81
N GLU A 67 22.37 12.13 -24.03
CA GLU A 67 23.80 11.75 -24.05
C GLU A 67 24.58 12.32 -25.24
N ASP A 68 23.90 12.84 -26.26
CA ASP A 68 24.54 13.47 -27.41
C ASP A 68 24.97 14.91 -27.09
N ASP A 69 26.17 15.29 -27.51
CA ASP A 69 26.74 16.65 -27.34
C ASP A 69 26.03 17.71 -28.23
N SER A 70 24.93 17.34 -28.85
CA SER A 70 24.10 18.21 -29.69
C SER A 70 23.21 19.13 -28.85
N GLU A 71 22.81 20.26 -29.44
CA GLU A 71 21.89 21.20 -28.81
C GLU A 71 20.43 20.81 -29.06
N TRP A 72 19.63 20.73 -28.01
CA TRP A 72 18.22 20.30 -28.06
C TRP A 72 17.29 21.37 -27.51
N VAL A 73 16.10 21.51 -28.11
CA VAL A 73 15.03 22.35 -27.58
C VAL A 73 14.09 21.46 -26.76
N TRP A 74 13.81 21.87 -25.53
CA TRP A 74 13.02 21.09 -24.58
C TRP A 74 11.57 21.53 -24.59
N TYR A 75 10.67 20.56 -24.56
CA TYR A 75 9.23 20.76 -24.59
C TYR A 75 8.57 20.06 -23.41
N THR A 76 7.52 20.68 -22.88
CA THR A 76 6.67 20.14 -21.83
C THR A 76 5.22 20.10 -22.28
N ARG A 77 4.44 19.15 -21.76
CA ARG A 77 2.98 19.17 -21.79
C ARG A 77 2.43 18.57 -20.50
N THR A 78 1.23 18.97 -20.12
CA THR A 78 0.45 18.33 -19.05
C THR A 78 -0.75 17.62 -19.68
N ASP A 79 -1.06 16.43 -19.18
CA ASP A 79 -2.18 15.60 -19.68
C ASP A 79 -2.21 15.45 -21.22
N ASN A 80 -3.28 15.95 -21.85
CA ASN A 80 -3.52 15.91 -23.30
C ASN A 80 -3.47 17.32 -23.92
N GLU A 81 -2.79 18.26 -23.27
CA GLU A 81 -2.60 19.61 -23.80
C GLU A 81 -1.53 19.65 -24.93
N ASP A 82 -1.48 20.79 -25.63
CA ASP A 82 -0.50 21.04 -26.69
C ASP A 82 0.91 21.17 -26.10
N TRP A 83 1.93 20.77 -26.86
CA TRP A 83 3.33 20.90 -26.45
C TRP A 83 3.77 22.36 -26.41
N GLU A 84 4.36 22.78 -25.29
CA GLU A 84 4.94 24.10 -25.10
C GLU A 84 6.47 24.03 -25.02
N GLN A 85 7.16 25.01 -25.60
CA GLN A 85 8.62 25.10 -25.49
C GLN A 85 8.99 25.58 -24.08
N ALA A 86 9.82 24.80 -23.39
CA ALA A 86 10.19 25.02 -22.00
C ALA A 86 11.62 25.56 -21.82
N SER A 87 12.53 25.29 -22.77
CA SER A 87 13.89 25.88 -22.76
C SER A 87 13.94 27.20 -23.53
N GLU A 88 14.58 28.23 -22.96
CA GLU A 88 14.77 29.52 -23.64
C GLU A 88 15.74 29.42 -24.83
N GLU A 89 16.78 28.61 -24.68
CA GLU A 89 17.79 28.34 -25.69
C GLU A 89 18.01 26.83 -25.79
N PRO A 90 18.49 26.32 -26.94
CA PRO A 90 18.92 24.94 -27.06
C PRO A 90 20.00 24.56 -26.03
N SER A 91 19.91 23.36 -25.46
CA SER A 91 20.85 22.84 -24.46
C SER A 91 20.88 21.31 -24.43
N THR A 92 22.01 20.72 -24.01
CA THR A 92 22.15 19.27 -23.77
C THR A 92 21.46 18.79 -22.48
N SER A 93 21.14 19.71 -21.57
CA SER A 93 20.46 19.44 -20.30
C SER A 93 19.40 20.47 -20.02
N PHE A 94 18.35 20.04 -19.33
CA PHE A 94 17.24 20.87 -18.93
C PHE A 94 16.89 20.61 -17.48
N THR A 95 16.59 21.67 -16.74
CA THR A 95 16.23 21.58 -15.33
C THR A 95 14.97 22.36 -15.07
N LEU A 96 14.03 21.70 -14.42
CA LEU A 96 12.72 22.23 -14.09
C LEU A 96 12.30 21.75 -12.69
N PRO A 97 11.45 22.51 -11.99
CA PRO A 97 10.83 22.02 -10.77
C PRO A 97 9.84 20.89 -11.09
N ALA A 98 9.75 19.90 -10.21
CA ALA A 98 8.64 18.96 -10.14
C ALA A 98 7.47 19.65 -9.41
N ASP A 99 6.67 20.43 -10.12
CA ASP A 99 5.55 21.20 -9.54
C ASP A 99 4.21 21.01 -10.28
N GLN A 100 4.18 20.14 -11.29
CA GLN A 100 3.01 19.89 -12.13
C GLN A 100 2.76 18.38 -12.27
N ASP A 101 1.56 17.94 -11.89
CA ASP A 101 1.12 16.56 -12.09
C ASP A 101 1.02 16.20 -13.58
N ASN A 102 1.28 14.93 -13.88
CA ASN A 102 1.24 14.37 -15.23
C ASN A 102 2.12 15.12 -16.26
N LEU A 103 3.17 15.79 -15.79
CA LEU A 103 4.08 16.54 -16.64
C LEU A 103 4.92 15.60 -17.49
N GLN A 104 4.80 15.75 -18.81
CA GLN A 104 5.59 15.01 -19.78
C GLN A 104 6.65 15.92 -20.39
N VAL A 105 7.84 15.37 -20.59
CA VAL A 105 8.99 16.09 -21.15
C VAL A 105 9.54 15.35 -22.35
N LYS A 106 9.91 16.09 -23.39
CA LYS A 106 10.71 15.60 -24.50
C LYS A 106 11.68 16.65 -25.01
N ALA A 107 12.68 16.22 -25.76
CA ALA A 107 13.65 17.06 -26.43
C ALA A 107 13.54 16.87 -27.96
N ILE A 108 13.60 17.98 -28.71
CA ILE A 108 13.60 17.97 -30.18
C ILE A 108 14.84 18.69 -30.70
N GLN A 109 15.47 18.07 -31.69
CA GLN A 109 16.58 18.66 -32.42
C GLN A 109 16.09 19.24 -33.75
N TYR A 110 16.58 20.43 -34.08
CA TYR A 110 16.25 21.15 -35.31
C TYR A 110 17.50 21.39 -36.17
N ASP A 111 17.31 21.49 -37.48
CA ASP A 111 18.34 21.99 -38.40
C ASP A 111 18.29 23.53 -38.54
N GLU A 112 19.16 24.08 -39.38
CA GLU A 112 19.25 25.53 -39.63
C GLU A 112 18.00 26.14 -40.31
N GLU A 113 17.08 25.31 -40.81
CA GLU A 113 15.82 25.71 -41.46
C GLU A 113 14.60 25.44 -40.56
N ASP A 114 14.82 25.22 -39.25
CA ASP A 114 13.80 24.90 -38.25
C ASP A 114 13.02 23.60 -38.55
N THR A 115 13.65 22.65 -39.27
CA THR A 115 13.07 21.33 -39.52
C THR A 115 13.49 20.34 -38.44
N VAL A 116 12.55 19.55 -37.93
CA VAL A 116 12.83 18.49 -36.95
C VAL A 116 13.72 17.41 -37.56
N ILE A 117 14.87 17.15 -36.94
CA ILE A 117 15.82 16.12 -37.37
C ILE A 117 15.88 14.91 -36.44
N SER A 118 15.54 15.08 -35.16
CA SER A 118 15.43 13.98 -34.20
C SER A 118 14.53 14.36 -33.02
N THR A 119 13.91 13.38 -32.37
CA THR A 119 13.09 13.56 -31.16
C THR A 119 13.49 12.52 -30.13
N SER A 120 13.60 12.92 -28.86
CA SER A 120 13.84 11.99 -27.76
C SER A 120 12.60 11.17 -27.40
N ASP A 121 12.78 10.16 -26.55
CA ASP A 121 11.69 9.59 -25.77
C ASP A 121 10.90 10.69 -25.06
N THR A 122 9.60 10.46 -24.91
CA THR A 122 8.75 11.24 -24.01
C THR A 122 8.73 10.57 -22.66
N VAL A 123 9.23 11.28 -21.65
CA VAL A 123 9.26 10.81 -20.26
C VAL A 123 8.14 11.47 -19.46
N LEU A 124 7.52 10.71 -18.56
CA LEU A 124 6.60 11.21 -17.56
C LEU A 124 7.36 11.54 -16.27
N ILE A 125 7.23 12.77 -15.79
CA ILE A 125 7.69 13.13 -14.46
C ILE A 125 6.64 12.63 -13.47
N LEU A 126 6.97 11.54 -12.78
CA LEU A 126 6.16 11.01 -11.70
C LEU A 126 6.43 11.83 -10.44
N ILE A 127 5.48 12.69 -10.10
CA ILE A 127 5.49 13.41 -8.84
C ILE A 127 4.71 12.55 -7.83
N ASP A 128 5.40 12.08 -6.80
CA ASP A 128 4.80 11.42 -5.63
C ASP A 128 4.69 12.42 -4.48
N ASP A 129 3.95 13.49 -4.75
CA ASP A 129 3.48 14.36 -3.69
C ASP A 129 2.27 13.76 -3.06
N HIS A 130 2.45 13.25 -1.86
CA HIS A 130 1.36 12.86 -0.99
C HIS A 130 0.49 14.06 -0.52
N ASP A 131 0.27 15.11 -1.33
CA ASP A 131 -0.47 16.33 -0.94
C ASP A 131 -1.17 17.07 -2.11
N ASP A 132 -2.29 16.52 -2.62
CA ASP A 132 -3.56 17.30 -2.73
C ASP A 132 -4.83 16.46 -2.49
N HIS A 133 -4.66 15.34 -1.81
CA HIS A 133 -5.68 14.83 -0.91
C HIS A 133 -5.00 14.55 0.42
N HIS A 134 -5.53 15.08 1.52
CA HIS A 134 -5.14 14.69 2.89
C HIS A 134 -5.41 13.19 3.14
N HIS A 135 -4.61 12.32 2.53
CA HIS A 135 -4.72 10.86 2.59
C HIS A 135 -3.39 10.16 2.87
N GLY A 136 -2.24 10.87 2.89
CA GLY A 136 -0.95 10.29 3.28
C GLY A 136 -0.61 10.41 4.78
N ASP A 137 -1.08 11.46 5.45
CA ASP A 137 -0.74 11.75 6.86
C ASP A 137 -1.75 11.17 7.86
N GLN A 138 -2.78 10.48 7.37
CA GLN A 138 -3.81 9.85 8.20
C GLN A 138 -3.72 8.34 8.09
N ASP A 139 -3.63 7.70 9.25
CA ASP A 139 -3.67 6.25 9.41
C ASP A 139 -4.87 5.65 8.65
N PRO A 140 -4.67 4.85 7.59
CA PRO A 140 -5.76 4.33 6.77
C PRO A 140 -6.49 3.15 7.43
N HIS A 141 -5.95 2.55 8.49
CA HIS A 141 -6.37 1.27 9.06
C HIS A 141 -7.67 1.34 9.89
N VAL A 142 -8.61 2.19 9.47
CA VAL A 142 -9.89 2.45 10.14
C VAL A 142 -10.73 1.18 10.33
N TRP A 143 -10.58 0.19 9.45
CA TRP A 143 -11.34 -1.06 9.49
C TRP A 143 -10.95 -1.96 10.66
N LEU A 144 -9.80 -1.74 11.29
CA LEU A 144 -9.40 -2.46 12.49
C LEU A 144 -10.21 -2.03 13.71
N ASP A 145 -10.87 -0.89 13.70
CA ASP A 145 -11.79 -0.47 14.75
C ASP A 145 -13.20 -1.03 14.48
N PRO A 146 -13.73 -1.96 15.31
CA PRO A 146 -15.03 -2.59 15.09
C PRO A 146 -16.18 -1.59 14.97
N ILE A 147 -16.15 -0.50 15.76
CA ILE A 147 -17.24 0.49 15.76
C ILE A 147 -17.12 1.42 14.56
N ARG A 148 -15.92 1.78 14.12
CA ARG A 148 -15.76 2.50 12.84
C ARG A 148 -16.18 1.64 11.66
N SER A 149 -15.94 0.33 11.72
CA SER A 149 -16.41 -0.61 10.70
C SER A 149 -17.94 -0.69 10.61
N ILE A 150 -18.68 -0.43 11.70
CA ILE A 150 -20.13 -0.24 11.64
C ILE A 150 -20.49 0.98 10.78
N GLU A 151 -19.78 2.11 10.93
CA GLU A 151 -20.03 3.32 10.11
C GLU A 151 -19.73 3.08 8.62
N ILE A 152 -18.67 2.33 8.32
CA ILE A 152 -18.32 1.90 6.96
C ILE A 152 -19.43 1.00 6.40
N ALA A 153 -19.83 -0.03 7.14
CA ALA A 153 -20.90 -0.94 6.75
C ALA A 153 -22.24 -0.22 6.55
N GLN A 154 -22.53 0.78 7.37
CA GLN A 154 -23.73 1.60 7.25
C GLN A 154 -23.73 2.39 5.94
N SER A 155 -22.60 3.02 5.61
CA SER A 155 -22.45 3.78 4.36
C SER A 155 -22.60 2.87 3.13
N ILE A 156 -22.08 1.64 3.19
CA ILE A 156 -22.24 0.63 2.14
C ILE A 156 -23.72 0.23 2.01
N ARG A 157 -24.40 -0.08 3.12
CA ARG A 157 -25.83 -0.42 3.13
C ARG A 157 -26.67 0.69 2.51
N ASP A 158 -26.43 1.94 2.91
CA ASP A 158 -27.19 3.09 2.43
C ASP A 158 -27.00 3.27 0.92
N THR A 159 -25.76 3.16 0.44
CA THR A 159 -25.45 3.22 -1.00
C THR A 159 -26.10 2.08 -1.78
N LEU A 160 -26.06 0.85 -1.26
CA LEU A 160 -26.71 -0.30 -1.90
C LEU A 160 -28.23 -0.15 -1.95
N THR A 161 -28.83 0.40 -0.89
CA THR A 161 -30.27 0.68 -0.82
C THR A 161 -30.68 1.76 -1.82
N GLU A 162 -29.86 2.79 -2.02
CA GLU A 162 -30.10 3.81 -3.05
C GLU A 162 -30.04 3.24 -4.48
N LEU A 163 -29.07 2.35 -4.73
CA LEU A 163 -28.87 1.74 -6.05
C LEU A 163 -29.91 0.65 -6.37
N LEU A 164 -30.38 -0.09 -5.37
CA LEU A 164 -31.31 -1.20 -5.49
C LEU A 164 -32.44 -1.11 -4.45
N PRO A 165 -33.38 -0.15 -4.59
CA PRO A 165 -34.42 0.11 -3.59
C PRO A 165 -35.34 -1.08 -3.33
N GLU A 166 -35.53 -1.97 -4.31
CA GLU A 166 -36.32 -3.19 -4.13
C GLU A 166 -35.68 -4.24 -3.20
N GLN A 167 -34.39 -4.08 -2.87
CA GLN A 167 -33.64 -4.95 -1.97
C GLN A 167 -33.38 -4.31 -0.59
N GLU A 168 -34.03 -3.19 -0.28
CA GLU A 168 -33.84 -2.44 0.97
C GLU A 168 -33.95 -3.32 2.22
N ASP A 169 -35.01 -4.13 2.34
CA ASP A 169 -35.22 -5.02 3.48
C ASP A 169 -34.06 -6.02 3.64
N TYR A 170 -33.55 -6.56 2.53
CA TYR A 170 -32.44 -7.52 2.53
C TYR A 170 -31.13 -6.87 3.03
N PHE A 171 -30.81 -5.66 2.58
CA PHE A 171 -29.61 -4.96 3.07
C PHE A 171 -29.73 -4.54 4.54
N ASN A 172 -30.93 -4.12 4.97
CA ASN A 172 -31.18 -3.75 6.35
C ASN A 172 -31.07 -4.94 7.32
N GLU A 173 -31.64 -6.09 6.98
CA GLU A 173 -31.54 -7.32 7.79
C GLU A 173 -30.08 -7.81 7.91
N ASN A 174 -29.32 -7.78 6.81
CA ASN A 174 -27.91 -8.16 6.81
C ASN A 174 -27.06 -7.17 7.63
N PHE A 175 -27.30 -5.87 7.49
CA PHE A 175 -26.60 -4.86 8.29
C PHE A 175 -26.85 -5.04 9.79
N GLN A 176 -28.09 -5.29 10.22
CA GLN A 176 -28.38 -5.52 11.64
C GLN A 176 -27.63 -6.73 12.20
N THR A 177 -27.51 -7.79 11.40
CA THR A 177 -26.73 -8.97 11.78
C THR A 177 -25.25 -8.62 11.92
N LEU A 178 -24.70 -7.90 10.93
CA LEU A 178 -23.30 -7.50 10.91
C LEU A 178 -22.94 -6.52 12.04
N GLU A 179 -23.82 -5.53 12.30
CA GLU A 179 -23.69 -4.57 13.41
C GLU A 179 -23.62 -5.27 14.77
N ALA A 180 -24.47 -6.30 14.98
CA ALA A 180 -24.42 -7.10 16.20
C ALA A 180 -23.08 -7.83 16.38
N GLN A 181 -22.52 -8.40 15.29
CA GLN A 181 -21.22 -9.07 15.34
C GLN A 181 -20.07 -8.09 15.65
N PHE A 182 -20.12 -6.86 15.11
CA PHE A 182 -19.14 -5.82 15.45
C PHE A 182 -19.22 -5.39 16.91
N HIS A 183 -20.42 -5.28 17.48
CA HIS A 183 -20.58 -5.01 18.90
C HIS A 183 -20.05 -6.15 19.79
N GLU A 184 -20.29 -7.41 19.42
CA GLU A 184 -19.69 -8.55 20.13
C GLU A 184 -18.16 -8.52 20.08
N LEU A 185 -17.58 -8.15 18.94
CA LEU A 185 -16.13 -7.99 18.80
C LEU A 185 -15.60 -6.81 19.63
N ASP A 186 -16.30 -5.68 19.66
CA ASP A 186 -15.94 -4.52 20.50
C ASP A 186 -15.89 -4.89 21.99
N GLU A 187 -16.89 -5.62 22.49
CA GLU A 187 -16.89 -6.13 23.86
C GLU A 187 -15.71 -7.07 24.13
N ALA A 188 -15.31 -7.91 23.18
CA ALA A 188 -14.13 -8.76 23.34
C ALA A 188 -12.82 -7.97 23.49
N PHE A 189 -12.67 -6.84 22.79
CA PHE A 189 -11.53 -5.93 22.99
C PHE A 189 -11.59 -5.22 24.36
N LEU A 190 -12.79 -4.85 24.83
CA LEU A 190 -12.96 -4.26 26.16
C LEU A 190 -12.60 -5.26 27.26
N ASP A 191 -13.09 -6.50 27.17
CA ASP A 191 -12.76 -7.59 28.09
C ASP A 191 -11.25 -7.89 28.12
N LEU A 192 -10.60 -7.90 26.94
CA LEU A 192 -9.15 -8.02 26.82
C LEU A 192 -8.43 -6.92 27.62
N VAL A 193 -8.83 -5.66 27.47
CA VAL A 193 -8.17 -4.55 28.16
C VAL A 193 -8.42 -4.59 29.67
N GLU A 194 -9.62 -4.97 30.12
CA GLU A 194 -9.93 -5.08 31.55
C GLU A 194 -9.10 -6.16 32.26
N THR A 195 -8.73 -7.22 31.54
CA THR A 195 -8.01 -8.38 32.09
C THR A 195 -6.50 -8.33 31.89
N SER A 196 -6.01 -7.49 30.97
CA SER A 196 -4.58 -7.35 30.65
C SER A 196 -3.78 -6.67 31.76
N GLN A 197 -2.53 -7.10 31.95
CA GLN A 197 -1.60 -6.48 32.90
C GLN A 197 -0.84 -5.28 32.30
N GLY A 198 -0.71 -5.24 30.98
CA GLY A 198 -0.08 -4.17 30.22
C GLY A 198 -0.99 -3.58 29.16
N ASP A 199 -0.59 -2.42 28.63
CA ASP A 199 -1.32 -1.70 27.58
C ASP A 199 -0.46 -1.47 26.33
N ARG A 200 0.74 -2.07 26.25
CA ARG A 200 1.72 -1.81 25.17
C ARG A 200 2.17 -3.09 24.49
N PHE A 201 2.30 -3.02 23.17
CA PHE A 201 2.73 -4.14 22.33
C PHE A 201 3.55 -3.64 21.13
N ILE A 202 4.47 -4.46 20.64
CA ILE A 202 5.36 -4.12 19.52
C ILE A 202 4.83 -4.75 18.24
N VAL A 203 4.76 -3.98 17.15
CA VAL A 203 4.28 -4.43 15.84
C VAL A 203 5.30 -4.13 14.76
N SER A 204 5.33 -4.98 13.72
CA SER A 204 6.23 -4.83 12.58
C SER A 204 6.06 -3.51 11.85
N HIS A 205 4.82 -3.02 11.69
CA HIS A 205 4.51 -1.69 11.16
C HIS A 205 3.36 -1.03 11.95
N ALA A 206 3.23 0.28 11.85
CA ALA A 206 2.38 1.10 12.71
C ALA A 206 0.88 1.15 12.29
N GLY A 207 0.22 0.02 12.09
CA GLY A 207 -1.17 -0.04 11.56
C GLY A 207 -2.32 -0.10 12.58
N TYR A 208 -2.07 -0.18 13.87
CA TYR A 208 -3.06 -0.46 14.92
C TYR A 208 -3.41 0.78 15.78
N GLY A 209 -3.21 1.99 15.24
CA GLY A 209 -3.39 3.25 15.96
C GLY A 209 -4.83 3.48 16.46
N TYR A 210 -5.83 2.95 15.76
CA TYR A 210 -7.23 3.06 16.15
C TYR A 210 -7.58 2.26 17.42
N TRP A 211 -6.90 1.14 17.70
CA TRP A 211 -7.07 0.43 18.98
C TRP A 211 -6.55 1.23 20.16
N GLN A 212 -5.50 2.04 19.96
CA GLN A 212 -5.04 2.97 20.99
C GLN A 212 -6.10 4.03 21.30
N GLN A 213 -6.73 4.59 20.27
CA GLN A 213 -7.74 5.63 20.43
C GLN A 213 -8.98 5.10 21.14
N ARG A 214 -9.42 3.88 20.81
CA ARG A 214 -10.65 3.29 21.34
C ARG A 214 -10.46 2.60 22.68
N TYR A 215 -9.48 1.71 22.76
CA TYR A 215 -9.32 0.79 23.89
C TYR A 215 -8.14 1.15 24.80
N GLY A 216 -7.26 2.07 24.37
CA GLY A 216 -6.05 2.42 25.12
C GLY A 216 -4.88 1.46 24.91
N LEU A 217 -5.00 0.51 23.97
CA LEU A 217 -3.94 -0.40 23.53
C LEU A 217 -2.89 0.35 22.69
N LYS A 218 -1.72 0.61 23.24
CA LYS A 218 -0.66 1.45 22.66
C LYS A 218 0.34 0.60 21.88
N GLN A 219 0.28 0.71 20.55
CA GLN A 219 1.30 0.09 19.71
C GLN A 219 2.67 0.78 19.85
N ILE A 220 3.72 0.03 19.60
CA ILE A 220 5.08 0.49 19.32
C ILE A 220 5.44 -0.06 17.94
N GLY A 221 5.36 0.78 16.90
CA GLY A 221 5.70 0.39 15.54
C GLY A 221 7.21 0.37 15.30
N ILE A 222 7.68 -0.66 14.62
CA ILE A 222 9.08 -0.73 14.16
C ILE A 222 9.22 0.03 12.84
N ALA A 223 8.41 -0.30 11.83
CA ALA A 223 8.21 0.52 10.64
C ALA A 223 7.09 1.55 10.86
N GLY A 224 7.02 2.54 9.96
CA GLY A 224 5.98 3.57 9.92
C GLY A 224 4.58 3.03 9.58
N ILE A 225 3.67 3.93 9.18
CA ILE A 225 2.28 3.57 8.81
C ILE A 225 2.28 2.60 7.62
N SER A 226 3.16 2.80 6.64
CA SER A 226 3.41 1.79 5.61
C SER A 226 4.46 0.79 6.09
N PRO A 227 4.29 -0.52 5.80
CA PRO A 227 5.30 -1.54 6.12
C PRO A 227 6.63 -1.34 5.38
N THR A 228 6.66 -0.54 4.30
CA THR A 228 7.88 -0.17 3.57
C THR A 228 8.56 1.08 4.12
N SER A 229 7.92 1.82 5.03
CA SER A 229 8.50 3.00 5.68
C SER A 229 9.48 2.58 6.77
N GLU A 230 10.74 2.33 6.38
CA GLU A 230 11.79 1.96 7.31
C GLU A 230 12.11 3.10 8.31
N PRO A 231 12.38 2.76 9.59
CA PRO A 231 12.77 3.74 10.59
C PRO A 231 14.23 4.20 10.39
N SER A 232 14.55 5.41 10.85
CA SER A 232 15.95 5.82 11.00
C SER A 232 16.65 5.02 12.11
N GLN A 233 17.99 4.98 12.10
CA GLN A 233 18.77 4.32 13.16
C GLN A 233 18.44 4.85 14.56
N THR A 234 18.17 6.14 14.69
CA THR A 234 17.85 6.75 15.99
C THR A 234 16.50 6.26 16.50
N GLU A 235 15.48 6.21 15.63
CA GLU A 235 14.16 5.70 15.97
C GLU A 235 14.22 4.21 16.32
N LEU A 236 15.00 3.43 15.58
CA LEU A 236 15.20 2.01 15.85
C LEU A 236 15.79 1.77 17.26
N ILE A 237 16.82 2.53 17.63
CA ILE A 237 17.43 2.47 18.96
C ILE A 237 16.40 2.84 20.04
N GLN A 238 15.63 3.90 19.83
CA GLN A 238 14.60 4.33 20.77
C GLN A 238 13.50 3.27 20.96
N THR A 239 13.07 2.62 19.88
CA THR A 239 12.10 1.51 19.91
C THR A 239 12.64 0.34 20.74
N VAL A 240 13.88 -0.06 20.51
CA VAL A 240 14.54 -1.14 21.27
C VAL A 240 14.68 -0.78 22.75
N GLU A 241 15.19 0.42 23.08
CA GLU A 241 15.35 0.87 24.46
C GLU A 241 13.99 0.93 25.18
N THR A 242 12.98 1.49 24.53
CA THR A 242 11.61 1.56 25.08
C THR A 242 11.03 0.17 25.34
N ALA A 243 11.19 -0.75 24.39
CA ALA A 243 10.73 -2.14 24.54
C ALA A 243 11.41 -2.85 25.70
N GLN A 244 12.72 -2.68 25.88
CA GLN A 244 13.48 -3.26 27.00
C GLN A 244 13.07 -2.65 28.34
N GLU A 245 12.90 -1.33 28.41
CA GLU A 245 12.46 -0.62 29.63
C GLU A 245 11.07 -1.08 30.09
N LEU A 246 10.18 -1.37 29.14
CA LEU A 246 8.84 -1.86 29.39
C LEU A 246 8.78 -3.39 29.61
N GLY A 247 9.87 -4.11 29.37
CA GLY A 247 9.95 -5.56 29.53
C GLY A 247 9.07 -6.32 28.54
N LEU A 248 8.88 -5.80 27.33
CA LEU A 248 8.05 -6.43 26.29
C LEU A 248 8.78 -7.65 25.73
N ARG A 249 8.10 -8.79 25.72
CA ARG A 249 8.67 -10.11 25.37
C ARG A 249 8.23 -10.61 23.99
N TYR A 250 7.33 -9.89 23.33
CA TYR A 250 6.71 -10.29 22.09
C TYR A 250 6.83 -9.20 21.04
N VAL A 251 7.11 -9.60 19.80
CA VAL A 251 7.00 -8.76 18.61
C VAL A 251 5.96 -9.37 17.69
N PHE A 252 4.98 -8.58 17.30
CA PHE A 252 3.94 -8.99 16.38
C PHE A 252 4.37 -8.77 14.93
N PHE A 253 4.15 -9.78 14.09
CA PHE A 253 4.41 -9.77 12.66
C PHE A 253 3.14 -10.05 11.88
N GLU A 254 3.11 -9.53 10.66
CA GLU A 254 2.01 -9.75 9.74
C GLU A 254 2.29 -10.95 8.85
N PRO A 255 1.27 -11.72 8.48
CA PRO A 255 1.48 -12.96 7.75
C PRO A 255 1.96 -12.74 6.31
N ASN A 256 1.67 -11.56 5.72
CA ASN A 256 1.94 -11.27 4.31
C ASN A 256 3.28 -10.55 4.09
N ILE A 257 3.74 -9.76 5.06
CA ILE A 257 4.91 -8.88 4.90
C ILE A 257 5.67 -8.86 6.23
N THR A 258 6.96 -9.18 6.18
CA THR A 258 7.87 -9.06 7.32
C THR A 258 9.00 -8.11 6.97
N PRO A 259 8.99 -6.87 7.46
CA PRO A 259 10.09 -5.94 7.28
C PRO A 259 11.37 -6.50 7.90
N ARG A 260 12.47 -6.50 7.16
CA ARG A 260 13.77 -7.02 7.65
C ARG A 260 14.21 -6.33 8.95
N VAL A 261 13.90 -5.05 9.08
CA VAL A 261 14.18 -4.26 10.29
C VAL A 261 13.44 -4.80 11.52
N ALA A 262 12.24 -5.37 11.37
CA ALA A 262 11.48 -5.93 12.47
C ALA A 262 12.11 -7.21 13.03
N GLU A 263 12.67 -8.07 12.17
CA GLU A 263 13.44 -9.24 12.58
C GLU A 263 14.69 -8.85 13.38
N ILE A 264 15.39 -7.79 12.96
CA ILE A 264 16.59 -7.29 13.68
C ILE A 264 16.22 -6.83 15.10
N VAL A 265 15.09 -6.13 15.24
CA VAL A 265 14.60 -5.69 16.56
C VAL A 265 14.21 -6.89 17.41
N GLN A 266 13.46 -7.84 16.85
CA GLN A 266 13.08 -9.05 17.55
C GLN A 266 14.30 -9.80 18.09
N ASP A 267 15.31 -10.03 17.25
CA ASP A 267 16.55 -10.71 17.61
C ASP A 267 17.29 -9.97 18.74
N HIS A 268 17.35 -8.63 18.65
CA HIS A 268 18.02 -7.81 19.67
C HIS A 268 17.30 -7.81 21.02
N LEU A 269 15.96 -7.89 20.99
CA LEU A 269 15.14 -7.99 22.20
C LEU A 269 15.10 -9.40 22.79
N GLU A 270 15.61 -10.41 22.08
CA GLU A 270 15.39 -11.83 22.37
C GLU A 270 13.89 -12.14 22.54
N ALA A 271 13.05 -11.46 21.75
CA ALA A 271 11.59 -11.53 21.84
C ALA A 271 11.01 -12.70 21.03
N GLU A 272 9.89 -13.26 21.51
CA GLU A 272 9.12 -14.25 20.78
C GLU A 272 8.26 -13.58 19.70
N ALA A 273 8.19 -14.18 18.52
CA ALA A 273 7.28 -13.72 17.46
C ALA A 273 5.84 -14.18 17.74
N LEU A 274 4.88 -13.27 17.54
CA LEU A 274 3.46 -13.57 17.44
C LEU A 274 2.93 -13.05 16.10
N LEU A 275 1.82 -13.62 15.63
CA LEU A 275 1.14 -13.11 14.45
C LEU A 275 0.04 -12.14 14.83
N ILE A 276 -0.12 -11.10 14.01
CA ILE A 276 -1.25 -10.18 14.06
C ILE A 276 -1.67 -9.89 12.61
N HIS A 277 -2.96 -9.97 12.34
CA HIS A 277 -3.51 -9.85 11.00
C HIS A 277 -3.97 -8.41 10.76
N PRO A 278 -3.48 -7.70 9.71
CA PRO A 278 -3.91 -6.33 9.40
C PRO A 278 -5.23 -6.28 8.62
N LEU A 279 -5.72 -7.42 8.14
CA LEU A 279 -6.97 -7.59 7.36
C LEU A 279 -6.96 -6.92 5.98
N GLU A 280 -5.79 -6.60 5.46
CA GLU A 280 -5.60 -6.07 4.10
C GLU A 280 -5.71 -7.15 3.01
N ALA A 281 -5.22 -8.35 3.31
CA ALA A 281 -5.24 -9.49 2.40
C ALA A 281 -5.30 -10.80 3.17
N LEU A 282 -6.04 -11.78 2.63
CA LEU A 282 -6.05 -13.16 3.12
C LEU A 282 -4.89 -13.95 2.51
N THR A 283 -4.17 -14.69 3.35
CA THR A 283 -3.23 -15.71 2.89
C THR A 283 -3.96 -16.90 2.25
N GLU A 284 -3.22 -17.81 1.61
CA GLU A 284 -3.80 -19.07 1.15
C GLU A 284 -4.28 -19.93 2.33
N GLU A 285 -3.59 -19.91 3.47
CA GLU A 285 -4.01 -20.63 4.68
C GLU A 285 -5.33 -20.08 5.23
N ASP A 286 -5.50 -18.75 5.26
CA ASP A 286 -6.75 -18.11 5.69
C ASP A 286 -7.92 -18.55 4.82
N LYS A 287 -7.72 -18.60 3.49
CA LYS A 287 -8.74 -19.06 2.54
C LYS A 287 -9.07 -20.54 2.74
N GLU A 288 -8.07 -21.40 2.93
CA GLU A 288 -8.27 -22.83 3.20
C GLU A 288 -9.05 -23.07 4.49
N ASN A 289 -8.80 -22.25 5.51
CA ASN A 289 -9.48 -22.30 6.80
C ASN A 289 -10.85 -21.62 6.81
N ASN A 290 -11.23 -20.93 5.72
CA ASN A 290 -12.44 -20.11 5.60
C ASN A 290 -12.48 -18.99 6.67
N GLU A 291 -11.32 -18.39 6.93
CA GLU A 291 -11.22 -17.26 7.82
C GLU A 291 -11.92 -16.04 7.20
N ASP A 292 -12.60 -15.27 8.06
CA ASP A 292 -13.29 -14.03 7.71
C ASP A 292 -12.80 -12.88 8.60
N TYR A 293 -13.40 -11.71 8.42
CA TYR A 293 -13.05 -10.53 9.22
C TYR A 293 -13.10 -10.82 10.73
N PHE A 294 -14.18 -11.46 11.20
CA PHE A 294 -14.39 -11.66 12.63
C PHE A 294 -13.45 -12.72 13.17
N SER A 295 -13.28 -13.84 12.47
CA SER A 295 -12.39 -14.90 12.93
C SER A 295 -10.95 -14.40 13.07
N LEU A 296 -10.44 -13.63 12.10
CA LEU A 296 -9.11 -13.01 12.15
C LEU A 296 -9.00 -11.95 13.25
N MET A 297 -10.03 -11.11 13.45
CA MET A 297 -10.04 -10.15 14.55
C MET A 297 -10.06 -10.82 15.93
N TYR A 298 -10.77 -11.95 16.09
CA TYR A 298 -10.71 -12.74 17.32
C TYR A 298 -9.33 -13.41 17.51
N GLN A 299 -8.67 -13.84 16.43
CA GLN A 299 -7.28 -14.29 16.51
C GLN A 299 -6.35 -13.17 17.00
N ASN A 300 -6.53 -11.94 16.51
CA ASN A 300 -5.80 -10.76 17.00
C ASN A 300 -6.04 -10.52 18.50
N VAL A 301 -7.29 -10.57 18.97
CA VAL A 301 -7.63 -10.45 20.40
C VAL A 301 -6.90 -11.49 21.25
N ASN A 302 -6.91 -12.76 20.84
CA ASN A 302 -6.22 -13.84 21.54
C ASN A 302 -4.69 -13.65 21.56
N ALA A 303 -4.12 -13.17 20.46
CA ALA A 303 -2.69 -12.92 20.36
C ALA A 303 -2.26 -11.75 21.28
N LEU A 304 -3.07 -10.69 21.35
CA LEU A 304 -2.90 -9.58 22.28
C LEU A 304 -3.05 -10.04 23.74
N GLU A 305 -4.04 -10.87 24.06
CA GLU A 305 -4.24 -11.42 25.42
C GLU A 305 -2.98 -12.16 25.90
N LYS A 306 -2.35 -12.94 25.01
CA LYS A 306 -1.09 -13.62 25.30
C LYS A 306 0.06 -12.63 25.54
N ALA A 307 0.15 -11.57 24.73
CA ALA A 307 1.27 -10.63 24.80
C ALA A 307 1.22 -9.67 26.01
N LEU A 308 0.01 -9.33 26.45
CA LEU A 308 -0.23 -8.32 27.49
C LEU A 308 -0.30 -8.90 28.92
N ASN A 309 0.02 -10.20 29.09
CA ASN A 309 -0.04 -10.94 30.36
C ASN A 309 1.26 -11.68 30.73
#